data_AF-A0AA36F829-F1
#
_entry.id   AF-A0AA36F829-F1
#
_cell.length_a   1.000
_cell.length_b   1.000
_cell.length_c   1.000
_cell.angle_alpha   90.00
_cell.angle_beta   90.00
_cell.angle_gamma   90.00
#
_symmetry.space_group_name_H-M   'P 1'
#
loop_
_entity.id
_entity.type
_entity.pdbx_description
1 polymer ?
#
loop_
_entity_poly.entity_id
_entity_poly.type
_entity_poly.pdbx_seq_one_letter_code
_entity_poly.pdbx_strand_id
1 'polypeptide(L)'
;MIRWKKLATLQRIFPPKLGIKIVLWKHLDPDQSQALKDALTLQNVKVILAEIFNLTNVEDLREAILLNLYTYTLQYARDEDFTIEKLSAYFSIVKDSHEYCTETSFMNLDETFAFFKDLLLCHSVYCPPHSAELFTLNEVRKMSFHMINTYFRHFKLYKYAFTPHVQLDLVLDYIGEPESMTDLVDPRISETKGSQVTDECIDKENELVKITEKGLLATS
;
A
#
# COMPACT_ATOMS: atom_id res chain seq x y z
N MET A 1 -32.00 -19.00 -19.10
CA MET A 1 -32.23 -17.59 -18.71
C MET A 1 -31.60 -17.37 -17.35
N ILE A 2 -30.30 -17.03 -17.32
CA ILE A 2 -29.52 -17.00 -16.08
C ILE A 2 -29.72 -15.62 -15.43
N ARG A 3 -30.36 -15.62 -14.26
CA ARG A 3 -30.64 -14.43 -13.44
C ARG A 3 -29.36 -14.06 -12.71
N TRP A 4 -28.70 -12.99 -13.15
CA TRP A 4 -27.58 -12.38 -12.46
C TRP A 4 -28.13 -11.77 -11.16
N LYS A 5 -28.06 -12.51 -10.05
CA LYS A 5 -28.22 -11.89 -8.73
C LYS A 5 -27.06 -10.91 -8.57
N LYS A 6 -27.40 -9.64 -8.39
CA LYS A 6 -26.51 -8.50 -8.15
C LYS A 6 -25.29 -8.93 -7.34
N LEU A 7 -24.12 -8.90 -7.99
CA LEU A 7 -22.80 -8.96 -7.37
C LEU A 7 -22.58 -7.66 -6.59
N ALA A 8 -23.27 -7.52 -5.45
CA ALA A 8 -23.07 -6.42 -4.50
C ALA A 8 -21.91 -6.71 -3.53
N THR A 9 -20.92 -7.47 -3.96
CA THR A 9 -19.73 -7.84 -3.17
C THR A 9 -18.41 -7.40 -3.80
N LEU A 10 -18.43 -6.74 -4.96
CA LEU A 10 -17.24 -6.12 -5.57
C LEU A 10 -17.04 -4.65 -5.18
N GLN A 11 -17.58 -4.22 -4.04
CA GLN A 11 -17.46 -2.84 -3.56
C GLN A 11 -16.22 -2.62 -2.65
N ARG A 12 -15.11 -3.29 -2.95
CA ARG A 12 -13.77 -3.00 -2.37
C ARG A 12 -12.68 -2.81 -3.42
N ILE A 13 -13.05 -2.59 -4.68
CA ILE A 13 -12.07 -2.32 -5.76
C ILE A 13 -11.49 -0.91 -5.62
N PHE A 14 -12.28 0.03 -5.09
CA PHE A 14 -11.85 1.40 -4.89
C PHE A 14 -12.16 1.84 -3.46
N PRO A 15 -11.21 2.48 -2.75
CA PRO A 15 -11.50 3.08 -1.46
C PRO A 15 -12.63 4.12 -1.61
N PRO A 16 -13.52 4.24 -0.61
CA PRO A 16 -14.61 5.19 -0.65
C PRO A 16 -14.07 6.60 -0.84
N LYS A 17 -14.78 7.44 -1.62
CA LYS A 17 -14.50 8.89 -1.68
C LYS A 17 -14.80 9.47 -0.30
N LEU A 18 -13.78 9.55 0.57
CA LEU A 18 -13.88 10.22 1.86
C LEU A 18 -14.18 11.69 1.56
N GLY A 19 -15.37 12.16 1.94
CA GLY A 19 -15.67 13.59 1.91
C GLY A 19 -14.66 14.30 2.81
N ILE A 20 -13.79 15.11 2.22
CA ILE A 20 -12.65 15.69 2.93
C ILE A 20 -13.20 16.62 4.02
N LYS A 21 -12.89 16.26 5.27
CA LYS A 21 -13.33 16.95 6.48
C LYS A 21 -12.10 17.54 7.15
N ILE A 22 -12.24 18.70 7.80
CA ILE A 22 -11.16 19.33 8.55
C ILE A 22 -10.64 18.34 9.60
N VAL A 23 -9.35 18.00 9.54
CA VAL A 23 -8.70 16.94 10.33
C VAL A 23 -8.02 17.47 11.61
N LEU A 24 -8.39 18.65 12.07
CA LEU A 24 -7.80 19.26 13.27
C LEU A 24 -8.28 18.51 14.53
N TRP A 25 -7.34 18.14 15.42
CA TRP A 25 -7.61 17.38 16.65
C TRP A 25 -8.29 16.01 16.44
N LYS A 26 -8.18 15.43 15.24
CA LYS A 26 -8.85 14.16 14.93
C LYS A 26 -8.23 12.97 15.68
N HIS A 27 -6.90 12.92 15.72
CA HIS A 27 -6.15 11.78 16.28
C HIS A 27 -5.28 12.13 17.47
N LEU A 28 -5.05 13.42 17.71
CA LEU A 28 -4.27 13.93 18.83
C LEU A 28 -5.09 15.01 19.51
N ASP A 29 -5.29 14.88 20.82
CA ASP A 29 -5.91 15.92 21.63
C ASP A 29 -4.97 17.13 21.81
N PRO A 30 -5.49 18.30 22.21
CA PRO A 30 -4.67 19.48 22.50
C PRO A 30 -3.58 19.21 23.55
N ASP A 31 -3.95 18.54 24.65
CA ASP A 31 -3.02 18.24 25.73
C ASP A 31 -1.92 17.26 25.28
N GLN A 32 -2.30 16.25 24.49
CA GLN A 32 -1.36 15.29 23.92
C GLN A 32 -0.41 15.96 22.92
N SER A 33 -0.93 16.87 22.10
CA SER A 33 -0.14 17.62 21.12
C SER A 33 0.85 18.56 21.79
N GLN A 34 0.45 19.19 22.90
CA GLN A 34 1.32 20.02 23.73
C GLN A 34 2.42 19.18 24.38
N ALA A 35 2.05 18.07 25.03
CA ALA A 35 3.00 17.14 25.66
C ALA A 35 4.01 16.58 24.65
N LEU A 36 3.55 16.25 23.44
CA LEU A 36 4.43 15.88 22.34
C LEU A 36 5.36 17.05 22.02
N LYS A 37 4.85 18.24 21.72
CA LYS A 37 5.69 19.40 21.35
C LYS A 37 6.78 19.72 22.38
N ASP A 38 6.46 19.61 23.67
CA ASP A 38 7.37 19.92 24.78
C ASP A 38 8.40 18.82 25.07
N ALA A 39 8.24 17.62 24.49
CA ALA A 39 9.15 16.51 24.74
C ALA A 39 10.57 16.82 24.22
N LEU A 40 11.57 16.76 25.12
CA LEU A 40 12.97 17.12 24.83
C LEU A 40 13.69 16.17 23.85
N THR A 41 13.36 14.88 23.87
CA THR A 41 14.09 13.87 23.08
C THR A 41 13.15 13.04 22.23
N LEU A 42 13.66 12.56 21.08
CA LEU A 42 12.92 11.69 20.17
C LEU A 42 12.43 10.39 20.85
N GLN A 43 13.16 9.90 21.85
CA GLN A 43 12.76 8.72 22.62
C GLN A 43 11.53 9.00 23.48
N ASN A 44 11.45 10.17 24.10
CA ASN A 44 10.26 10.56 24.86
C ASN A 44 9.03 10.67 23.93
N VAL A 45 9.22 11.18 22.71
CA VAL A 45 8.15 11.21 21.70
C VAL A 45 7.65 9.80 21.39
N LYS A 46 8.57 8.85 21.18
CA LYS A 46 8.23 7.45 20.93
C LYS A 46 7.42 6.84 22.06
N VAL A 47 7.84 7.05 23.31
CA VAL A 47 7.13 6.52 24.48
C VAL A 47 5.72 7.09 24.58
N ILE A 48 5.58 8.41 24.48
CA ILE A 48 4.27 9.09 24.54
C ILE A 48 3.36 8.59 23.40
N LEU A 49 3.87 8.46 22.18
CA LEU A 49 3.10 7.94 21.04
C LEU A 49 2.69 6.48 21.23
N ALA A 50 3.58 5.64 21.76
CA ALA A 50 3.29 4.24 22.02
C ALA A 50 2.14 4.09 23.03
N GLU A 51 2.11 4.94 24.05
CA GLU A 51 1.01 5.00 25.02
C GLU A 51 -0.30 5.51 24.39
N ILE A 52 -0.26 6.61 23.62
CA ILE A 52 -1.46 7.18 22.98
C ILE A 52 -2.13 6.20 22.02
N PHE A 53 -1.34 5.53 21.17
CA PHE A 53 -1.86 4.64 20.13
C PHE A 53 -1.89 3.17 20.54
N ASN A 54 -1.58 2.86 21.81
CA ASN A 54 -1.47 1.49 22.35
C ASN A 54 -0.53 0.58 21.52
N LEU A 55 0.54 1.13 20.95
CA LEU A 55 1.55 0.42 20.15
C LEU A 55 2.66 -0.13 21.06
N THR A 56 2.28 -1.07 21.91
CA THR A 56 3.15 -1.62 22.97
C THR A 56 3.81 -2.93 22.59
N ASN A 57 3.46 -3.53 21.45
CA ASN A 57 4.00 -4.82 21.05
C ASN A 57 5.37 -4.64 20.41
N VAL A 58 6.41 -4.97 21.18
CA VAL A 58 7.82 -4.90 20.72
C VAL A 58 8.11 -5.93 19.63
N GLU A 59 7.34 -7.02 19.55
CA GLU A 59 7.56 -8.11 18.60
C GLU A 59 6.88 -7.87 17.24
N ASP A 60 5.82 -7.06 17.18
CA ASP A 60 5.16 -6.75 15.91
C ASP A 60 5.93 -5.66 15.15
N LEU A 61 6.61 -6.08 14.08
CA LEU A 61 7.34 -5.20 13.19
C LEU A 61 6.44 -4.10 12.59
N ARG A 62 5.14 -4.38 12.39
CA ARG A 62 4.19 -3.39 11.85
C ARG A 62 3.96 -2.24 12.82
N GLU A 63 3.81 -2.53 14.11
CA GLU A 63 3.69 -1.51 15.15
C GLU A 63 4.98 -0.68 15.23
N ALA A 64 6.15 -1.32 15.13
CA ALA A 64 7.43 -0.61 15.08
C ALA A 64 7.54 0.32 13.85
N ILE A 65 7.09 -0.12 12.67
CA ILE A 65 7.07 0.71 11.45
C ILE A 65 6.12 1.91 11.62
N LEU A 66 4.92 1.70 12.17
CA LEU A 66 3.96 2.78 12.45
C LEU A 66 4.52 3.80 13.44
N LEU A 67 5.05 3.32 14.56
CA LEU A 67 5.63 4.17 15.59
C LEU A 67 6.77 5.01 15.02
N ASN A 68 7.58 4.43 14.14
CA ASN A 68 8.65 5.13 13.45
C ASN A 68 8.12 6.23 12.52
N LEU A 69 7.10 5.92 11.72
CA LEU A 69 6.43 6.89 10.84
C LEU A 69 5.89 8.08 11.65
N TYR A 70 5.17 7.81 12.73
CA TYR A 70 4.59 8.82 13.62
C TYR A 70 5.66 9.69 14.29
N THR A 71 6.71 9.06 14.79
CA THR A 71 7.81 9.75 15.46
C THR A 71 8.52 10.72 14.53
N TYR A 72 8.89 10.29 13.32
CA TYR A 72 9.60 11.15 12.38
C TYR A 72 8.71 12.24 11.77
N THR A 73 7.41 11.99 11.64
CA THR A 73 6.43 13.02 11.25
C THR A 73 6.41 14.15 12.28
N LEU A 74 6.43 13.81 13.57
CA LEU A 74 6.46 14.79 14.65
C LEU A 74 7.82 15.47 14.80
N GLN A 75 8.92 14.76 14.56
CA GLN A 75 10.24 15.37 14.53
C GLN A 75 10.29 16.47 13.47
N TYR A 76 9.84 16.17 12.25
CA TYR A 76 9.80 17.17 11.18
C TYR A 76 8.91 18.37 11.53
N ALA A 77 7.74 18.14 12.15
CA ALA A 77 6.88 19.23 12.58
C ALA A 77 7.54 20.15 13.63
N ARG A 78 8.44 19.62 14.46
CA ARG A 78 9.24 20.41 15.40
C ARG A 78 10.37 21.15 14.73
N ASP A 79 11.06 20.51 13.80
CA ASP A 79 12.16 21.12 13.04
C ASP A 79 11.67 22.34 12.23
N GLU A 80 10.40 22.34 11.84
CA GLU A 80 9.71 23.45 11.15
C GLU A 80 8.94 24.40 12.10
N ASP A 81 9.11 24.25 13.42
CA ASP A 81 8.50 25.10 14.46
C ASP A 81 6.97 25.27 14.38
N PHE A 82 6.25 24.20 14.02
CA PHE A 82 4.79 24.24 13.90
C PHE A 82 4.09 24.55 15.24
N THR A 83 2.98 25.29 15.17
CA THR A 83 2.08 25.45 16.33
C THR A 83 1.41 24.13 16.68
N ILE A 84 0.80 24.03 17.87
CA ILE A 84 0.16 22.78 18.30
C ILE A 84 -0.97 22.35 17.37
N GLU A 85 -1.71 23.32 16.81
CA GLU A 85 -2.77 23.09 15.83
C GLU A 85 -2.20 22.52 14.53
N LYS A 86 -1.14 23.15 14.02
CA LYS A 86 -0.45 22.74 12.79
C LYS A 86 0.17 21.35 12.94
N LEU A 87 0.78 21.07 14.09
CA LEU A 87 1.35 19.77 14.41
C LEU A 87 0.28 18.68 14.43
N SER A 88 -0.83 18.91 15.14
CA SER A 88 -1.95 17.97 15.19
C SER A 88 -2.57 17.72 13.81
N ALA A 89 -2.78 18.79 13.04
CA ALA A 89 -3.32 18.69 11.68
C ALA A 89 -2.36 17.93 10.76
N TYR A 90 -1.06 18.25 10.77
CA TYR A 90 -0.09 17.57 9.92
C TYR A 90 0.04 16.09 10.24
N PHE A 91 0.14 15.76 11.53
CA PHE A 91 0.15 14.38 11.99
C PHE A 91 -1.08 13.62 11.48
N SER A 92 -2.25 14.25 11.59
CA SER A 92 -3.50 13.63 11.17
C SER A 92 -3.58 13.43 9.66
N ILE A 93 -3.04 14.35 8.85
CA ILE A 93 -2.93 14.19 7.39
C ILE A 93 -2.07 12.97 7.04
N VAL A 94 -0.91 12.82 7.69
CA VAL A 94 0.00 11.68 7.43
C VAL A 94 -0.65 10.36 7.84
N LYS A 95 -1.29 10.33 9.02
CA LYS A 95 -2.00 9.14 9.52
C LYS A 95 -3.16 8.74 8.62
N ASP A 96 -4.02 9.68 8.23
CA ASP A 96 -5.13 9.41 7.31
C ASP A 96 -4.64 8.93 5.95
N SER A 97 -3.55 9.51 5.44
CA SER A 97 -2.92 9.05 4.18
C SER A 97 -2.40 7.62 4.30
N HIS A 98 -1.90 7.25 5.48
CA HIS A 98 -1.47 5.89 5.75
C HIS A 98 -2.64 4.92 5.88
N GLU A 99 -3.69 5.28 6.60
CA GLU A 99 -4.90 4.47 6.71
C GLU A 99 -5.49 4.20 5.32
N TYR A 100 -5.65 5.25 4.49
CA TYR A 100 -6.13 5.14 3.10
C TYR A 100 -5.25 4.24 2.22
N CYS A 101 -3.92 4.30 2.42
CA CYS A 101 -3.01 3.38 1.77
C CYS A 101 -3.34 1.93 2.18
N THR A 102 -3.55 1.64 3.46
CA THR A 102 -3.79 0.28 3.96
C THR A 102 -5.20 -0.28 3.74
N GLU A 103 -6.19 0.56 3.40
CA GLU A 103 -7.59 0.13 3.22
C GLU A 103 -7.79 -0.95 2.15
N THR A 104 -6.96 -0.91 1.11
CA THR A 104 -6.98 -1.84 -0.02
C THR A 104 -5.68 -2.65 -0.09
N SER A 105 -5.76 -3.92 -0.46
CA SER A 105 -4.59 -4.77 -0.69
C SER A 105 -3.91 -4.48 -2.04
N PHE A 106 -4.61 -3.78 -2.95
CA PHE A 106 -4.08 -3.43 -4.26
C PHE A 106 -3.18 -2.19 -4.21
N MET A 107 -2.36 -2.01 -5.23
CA MET A 107 -1.53 -0.81 -5.33
C MET A 107 -2.41 0.41 -5.62
N ASN A 108 -2.41 1.41 -4.72
CA ASN A 108 -3.24 2.63 -4.83
C ASN A 108 -2.41 3.92 -4.60
N LEU A 109 -1.24 3.99 -5.23
CA LEU A 109 -0.31 5.11 -5.05
C LEU A 109 -0.92 6.44 -5.49
N ASP A 110 -1.48 6.47 -6.70
CA ASP A 110 -2.00 7.69 -7.31
C ASP A 110 -3.23 8.21 -6.56
N GLU A 111 -4.10 7.30 -6.10
CA GLU A 111 -5.26 7.63 -5.29
C GLU A 111 -4.85 8.15 -3.91
N THR A 112 -3.88 7.51 -3.27
CA THR A 112 -3.39 7.96 -1.96
C THR A 112 -2.71 9.32 -2.07
N PHE A 113 -1.96 9.55 -3.14
CA PHE A 113 -1.34 10.84 -3.40
C PHE A 113 -2.39 11.92 -3.69
N ALA A 114 -3.43 11.60 -4.47
CA ALA A 114 -4.56 12.51 -4.69
C ALA A 114 -5.25 12.87 -3.38
N PHE A 115 -5.55 11.87 -2.55
CA PHE A 115 -6.14 12.07 -1.22
C PHE A 115 -5.27 12.96 -0.32
N PHE A 116 -3.96 12.71 -0.27
CA PHE A 116 -3.02 13.55 0.48
C PHE A 116 -3.03 15.02 -0.01
N LYS A 117 -3.00 15.24 -1.33
CA LYS A 117 -3.06 16.60 -1.89
C LYS A 117 -4.36 17.31 -1.51
N ASP A 118 -5.47 16.59 -1.55
CA ASP A 118 -6.78 17.14 -1.24
C ASP A 118 -6.88 17.53 0.24
N LEU A 119 -6.36 16.68 1.15
CA LEU A 119 -6.25 17.00 2.57
C LEU A 119 -5.39 18.26 2.79
N LEU A 120 -4.22 18.31 2.16
CA LEU A 120 -3.31 19.42 2.30
C LEU A 120 -3.95 20.73 1.81
N LEU A 121 -4.65 20.69 0.66
CA LEU A 121 -5.36 21.84 0.11
C LEU A 121 -6.48 22.34 1.04
N CYS A 122 -7.24 21.43 1.65
CA CYS A 122 -8.28 21.75 2.63
C CYS A 122 -7.75 22.51 3.86
N HIS A 123 -6.46 22.38 4.17
CA HIS A 123 -5.82 23.06 5.30
C HIS A 123 -4.95 24.28 4.89
N SER A 124 -4.92 24.60 3.60
CA SER A 124 -4.10 25.67 3.01
C SER A 124 -4.93 26.85 2.50
N VAL A 125 -6.22 26.64 2.23
CA VAL A 125 -7.11 27.66 1.66
C VAL A 125 -8.14 28.07 2.70
N TYR A 126 -8.39 29.37 2.81
CA TYR A 126 -9.47 29.89 3.64
C TYR A 126 -10.81 29.85 2.88
N CYS A 127 -11.66 28.87 3.17
CA CYS A 127 -13.05 28.85 2.72
C CYS A 127 -13.94 28.12 3.74
N PRO A 128 -14.38 28.81 4.81
CA PRO A 128 -15.38 28.27 5.74
C PRO A 128 -16.69 27.96 4.99
N PRO A 129 -17.37 26.82 5.22
CA PRO A 129 -17.19 25.77 6.24
C PRO A 129 -16.29 24.58 5.82
N HIS A 130 -15.68 24.60 4.63
CA HIS A 130 -15.04 23.42 4.02
C HIS A 130 -13.53 23.33 4.22
N SER A 131 -12.87 24.43 4.58
CA SER A 131 -11.41 24.51 4.69
C SER A 131 -10.99 25.54 5.73
N ALA A 132 -9.81 25.32 6.33
CA ALA A 132 -9.22 26.21 7.34
C ALA A 132 -7.82 26.60 6.87
N GLU A 133 -7.48 27.90 6.92
CA GLU A 133 -6.13 28.40 6.60
C GLU A 133 -5.20 28.17 7.79
N LEU A 134 -4.77 26.93 7.98
CA LEU A 134 -3.81 26.55 9.02
C LEU A 134 -2.38 26.68 8.51
N PHE A 135 -2.13 26.35 7.24
CA PHE A 135 -0.80 26.34 6.67
C PHE A 135 -0.61 27.44 5.63
N THR A 136 0.55 28.09 5.69
CA THR A 136 0.99 29.01 4.65
C THR A 136 1.47 28.22 3.43
N LEU A 137 1.42 28.85 2.25
CA LEU A 137 1.85 28.21 0.99
C LEU A 137 3.31 27.70 1.03
N ASN A 138 4.18 28.35 1.81
CA ASN A 138 5.55 27.88 1.99
C ASN A 138 5.62 26.59 2.82
N GLU A 139 4.90 26.55 3.95
CA GLU A 139 4.81 25.34 4.80
C GLU A 139 4.24 24.16 4.01
N VAL A 140 3.18 24.40 3.23
CA VAL A 140 2.55 23.41 2.35
C VAL A 140 3.53 22.79 1.37
N ARG A 141 4.38 23.62 0.74
CA ARG A 141 5.43 23.14 -0.17
C ARG A 141 6.42 22.25 0.56
N LYS A 142 6.89 22.68 1.74
CA LYS A 142 7.84 21.92 2.54
C LYS A 142 7.24 20.59 3.03
N MET A 143 6.01 20.60 3.52
CA MET A 143 5.26 19.40 3.95
C MET A 143 5.09 18.41 2.80
N SER A 144 4.73 18.90 1.61
CA SER A 144 4.64 18.06 0.39
C SER A 144 5.99 17.44 0.06
N PHE A 145 7.06 18.24 0.08
CA PHE A 145 8.40 17.77 -0.19
C PHE A 145 8.85 16.72 0.84
N HIS A 146 8.58 16.94 2.13
CA HIS A 146 8.84 15.96 3.17
C HIS A 146 8.12 14.64 2.88
N MET A 147 6.80 14.69 2.71
CA MET A 147 5.96 13.51 2.52
C MET A 147 6.33 12.72 1.27
N ILE A 148 6.69 13.39 0.18
CA ILE A 148 7.17 12.75 -1.05
C ILE A 148 8.48 12.00 -0.81
N ASN A 149 9.42 12.62 -0.10
CA ASN A 149 10.76 12.07 0.09
C ASN A 149 10.86 11.02 1.18
N THR A 150 9.95 11.03 2.16
CA THR A 150 9.91 10.05 3.24
C THR A 150 8.87 8.98 2.97
N TYR A 151 7.59 9.34 3.00
CA TYR A 151 6.49 8.38 2.93
C TYR A 151 6.29 7.78 1.53
N PHE A 152 6.03 8.62 0.52
CA PHE A 152 5.69 8.12 -0.82
C PHE A 152 6.87 7.45 -1.54
N ARG A 153 8.11 7.89 -1.25
CA ARG A 153 9.32 7.20 -1.72
C ARG A 153 9.35 5.73 -1.28
N HIS A 154 8.86 5.45 -0.08
CA HIS A 154 8.82 4.11 0.51
C HIS A 154 7.42 3.48 0.47
N PHE A 155 6.54 3.93 -0.43
CA PHE A 155 5.14 3.48 -0.48
C PHE A 155 4.99 1.95 -0.58
N LYS A 156 5.83 1.30 -1.40
CA LYS A 156 5.83 -0.16 -1.56
C LYS A 156 6.18 -0.91 -0.27
N LEU A 157 7.03 -0.34 0.59
CA LEU A 157 7.38 -0.92 1.88
C LEU A 157 6.15 -0.95 2.80
N TYR A 158 5.46 0.18 2.93
CA TYR A 158 4.22 0.26 3.70
C TYR A 158 3.18 -0.73 3.14
N LYS A 159 3.01 -0.75 1.82
CA LYS A 159 2.08 -1.69 1.21
C LYS A 159 2.43 -3.14 1.48
N TYR A 160 3.69 -3.52 1.38
CA TYR A 160 4.12 -4.87 1.70
C TYR A 160 3.87 -5.23 3.18
N ALA A 161 4.25 -4.35 4.10
CA ALA A 161 4.14 -4.62 5.54
C ALA A 161 2.69 -4.68 6.06
N PHE A 162 1.80 -3.87 5.50
CA PHE A 162 0.42 -3.73 5.99
C PHE A 162 -0.63 -4.45 5.12
N THR A 163 -0.24 -5.06 4.00
CA THR A 163 -1.17 -5.88 3.20
C THR A 163 -1.30 -7.27 3.82
N PRO A 164 -2.52 -7.74 4.16
CA PRO A 164 -2.73 -9.11 4.60
C PRO A 164 -2.34 -10.06 3.47
N HIS A 165 -1.42 -10.99 3.76
CA HIS A 165 -1.02 -12.01 2.80
C HIS A 165 -2.10 -13.09 2.74
N VAL A 166 -2.74 -13.26 1.57
CA VAL A 166 -3.67 -14.35 1.33
C VAL A 166 -2.90 -15.49 0.68
N GLN A 167 -2.74 -16.59 1.39
CA GLN A 167 -2.16 -17.82 0.84
C GLN A 167 -3.31 -18.68 0.29
N LEU A 168 -3.18 -19.11 -0.96
CA LEU A 168 -4.10 -20.06 -1.59
C LEU A 168 -3.44 -21.43 -1.60
N ASP A 169 -3.97 -22.35 -0.81
CA ASP A 169 -3.56 -23.75 -0.82
C ASP A 169 -4.45 -24.53 -1.81
N LEU A 170 -3.90 -24.87 -2.98
CA LEU A 170 -4.61 -25.57 -4.05
C LEU A 170 -4.25 -27.05 -4.04
N VAL A 171 -5.26 -27.89 -3.81
CA VAL A 171 -5.18 -29.32 -4.10
C VAL A 171 -5.92 -29.55 -5.42
N LEU A 172 -5.16 -29.86 -6.48
CA LEU A 172 -5.70 -30.17 -7.79
C LEU A 172 -5.79 -31.68 -7.94
N ASP A 173 -7.00 -32.20 -8.12
CA ASP A 173 -7.23 -33.60 -8.45
C ASP A 173 -7.64 -33.68 -9.93
N TYR A 174 -6.77 -34.26 -10.75
CA TYR A 174 -7.02 -34.38 -12.19
C TYR A 174 -7.85 -35.64 -12.44
N ILE A 175 -9.16 -35.44 -12.60
CA ILE A 175 -10.07 -36.45 -13.13
C ILE A 175 -9.87 -36.41 -14.64
N GLY A 176 -9.12 -37.37 -15.19
CA GLY A 176 -8.75 -37.40 -16.61
C GLY A 176 -9.91 -37.18 -17.59
N GLU A 177 -9.59 -36.88 -18.84
CA GLU A 177 -10.59 -36.73 -19.89
C GLU A 177 -11.46 -38.01 -19.97
N PRO A 178 -12.80 -37.91 -20.03
CA PRO A 178 -13.61 -39.08 -20.33
C PRO A 178 -13.20 -39.58 -21.70
N GLU A 179 -12.79 -40.84 -21.80
CA GLU A 179 -12.49 -41.49 -23.08
C GLU A 179 -13.71 -41.35 -23.99
N SER A 180 -13.69 -40.35 -24.87
CA SER A 180 -14.68 -40.23 -25.93
C SER A 180 -14.34 -41.32 -26.95
N MET A 181 -15.02 -42.46 -26.82
CA MET A 181 -15.24 -43.50 -27.83
C MET A 181 -14.37 -43.32 -29.09
N THR A 182 -13.12 -43.80 -29.02
CA THR A 182 -12.26 -43.98 -30.20
C THR A 182 -12.58 -45.27 -30.96
N ASP A 183 -13.74 -45.88 -30.71
CA ASP A 183 -14.20 -47.08 -31.39
C ASP A 183 -14.99 -46.73 -32.66
N LEU A 184 -14.35 -46.11 -33.65
CA LEU A 184 -14.65 -46.32 -35.07
C LEU A 184 -13.39 -46.08 -35.91
N VAL A 185 -12.32 -46.84 -35.65
CA VAL A 185 -11.23 -47.00 -36.61
C VAL A 185 -11.69 -47.99 -37.67
N ASP A 186 -12.10 -47.48 -38.83
CA ASP A 186 -12.36 -48.26 -40.05
C ASP A 186 -11.02 -48.82 -40.58
N PRO A 187 -10.86 -50.15 -40.77
CA PRO A 187 -9.59 -50.75 -41.17
C PRO A 187 -9.32 -50.55 -42.66
N ARG A 188 -8.90 -49.35 -43.06
CA ARG A 188 -8.30 -49.10 -44.37
C ARG A 188 -7.08 -48.18 -44.25
N ILE A 189 -6.03 -48.72 -43.64
CA ILE A 189 -4.69 -48.15 -43.80
C ILE A 189 -4.19 -48.54 -45.20
N SER A 190 -4.13 -47.57 -46.11
CA SER A 190 -3.09 -47.54 -47.14
C SER A 190 -2.31 -46.25 -46.96
N GLU A 191 -1.05 -46.41 -46.59
CA GLU A 191 -0.01 -45.41 -46.43
C GLU A 191 -0.03 -44.34 -47.53
N THR A 192 0.07 -43.05 -47.19
CA THR A 192 0.91 -42.14 -47.97
C THR A 192 1.35 -40.91 -47.16
N LYS A 193 2.67 -40.88 -46.89
CA LYS A 193 3.57 -39.71 -46.74
C LYS A 193 3.28 -38.69 -45.63
N GLY A 194 4.14 -38.76 -44.62
CA GLY A 194 4.41 -37.64 -43.71
C GLY A 194 4.95 -36.43 -44.45
N SER A 195 4.46 -35.26 -44.04
CA SER A 195 5.17 -33.99 -44.21
C SER A 195 5.32 -33.38 -42.82
N GLN A 196 6.57 -33.15 -42.46
CA GLN A 196 7.04 -32.55 -41.22
C GLN A 196 6.55 -31.10 -41.11
N VAL A 197 6.10 -30.71 -39.92
CA VAL A 197 6.37 -29.38 -39.36
C VAL A 197 6.84 -29.61 -37.93
N THR A 198 8.03 -29.11 -37.65
CA THR A 198 8.85 -29.31 -36.46
C THR A 198 8.43 -28.39 -35.31
N ASP A 199 8.21 -28.96 -34.14
CA ASP A 199 8.20 -28.24 -32.86
C ASP A 199 9.63 -27.81 -32.50
N GLU A 200 9.99 -26.57 -32.81
CA GLU A 200 11.32 -25.99 -32.49
C GLU A 200 11.28 -24.95 -31.36
N CYS A 201 10.20 -24.86 -30.57
CA CYS A 201 10.03 -23.76 -29.60
C CYS A 201 10.21 -24.13 -28.12
N ILE A 202 10.43 -25.40 -27.75
CA ILE A 202 10.46 -25.80 -26.33
C ILE A 202 11.88 -25.88 -25.73
N ASP A 203 12.93 -25.98 -26.57
CA ASP A 203 14.28 -26.20 -26.04
C ASP A 203 15.05 -24.91 -25.69
N LYS A 204 14.59 -23.72 -26.11
CA LYS A 204 15.29 -22.45 -25.83
C LYS A 204 15.06 -21.92 -24.41
N GLU A 205 13.97 -22.32 -23.75
CA GLU A 205 13.67 -21.86 -22.40
C GLU A 205 14.50 -22.61 -21.34
N ASN A 206 14.82 -23.89 -21.60
CA ASN A 206 15.64 -24.71 -20.69
C ASN A 206 17.16 -24.43 -20.77
N GLU A 207 17.65 -23.80 -21.84
CA GLU A 207 19.06 -23.42 -21.97
C GLU A 207 19.37 -22.05 -21.34
N LEU A 208 18.41 -21.11 -21.36
CA LEU A 208 18.52 -19.80 -20.69
C LEU A 208 18.52 -19.91 -19.16
N VAL A 209 17.81 -20.89 -18.60
CA VAL A 209 17.81 -21.17 -17.15
C VAL A 209 19.18 -21.69 -16.68
N LYS A 210 19.86 -22.52 -17.48
CA LYS A 210 21.19 -23.07 -17.13
C LYS A 210 22.35 -22.07 -17.24
N ILE A 211 22.25 -21.04 -18.09
CA ILE A 211 23.30 -20.01 -18.20
C ILE A 211 23.21 -19.01 -17.04
N THR A 212 22.00 -18.74 -16.54
CA THR A 212 21.78 -17.74 -15.48
C THR A 212 22.25 -18.24 -14.10
N GLU A 213 22.11 -19.55 -13.81
CA GLU A 213 22.61 -20.15 -12.56
C GLU A 213 24.15 -20.25 -12.50
N LYS A 214 24.84 -20.36 -13.65
CA LYS A 214 26.32 -20.35 -13.67
C LYS A 214 26.94 -18.96 -13.53
N GLY A 215 26.18 -17.89 -13.80
CA GLY A 215 26.65 -16.50 -13.66
C GLY A 215 26.68 -15.99 -12.21
N LEU A 216 25.82 -16.53 -11.33
CA LEU A 216 25.69 -16.04 -9.94
C LEU A 216 26.71 -16.66 -8.97
N LEU A 217 27.44 -17.71 -9.37
CA LEU A 217 28.47 -18.36 -8.57
C LEU A 217 29.90 -17.86 -8.86
N ALA A 218 30.08 -16.91 -9.79
CA ALA A 218 31.40 -16.40 -10.19
C ALA A 218 31.70 -14.95 -9.76
N THR A 219 30.80 -14.30 -9.00
CA THR A 219 31.05 -12.98 -8.41
C THR A 219 30.73 -12.99 -6.92
N SER A 220 31.56 -13.71 -6.16
CA SER A 220 31.78 -13.56 -4.71
C SER A 220 33.23 -13.91 -4.43
#